data_AF-A0AAN8AEF0-F1
#
_entry.id   AF-A0AAN8AEF0-F1
#
_cell.length_a   1.000
_cell.length_b   1.000
_cell.length_c   1.000
_cell.angle_alpha   90.00
_cell.angle_beta   90.00
_cell.angle_gamma   90.00
#
_symmetry.space_group_name_H-M   'P 1'
#
loop_
_entity.id
_entity.type
_entity.pdbx_description
1 polymer ?
#
loop_
_entity_poly.entity_id
_entity_poly.type
_entity_poly.pdbx_seq_one_letter_code
_entity_poly.pdbx_strand_id
1 'polypeptide(L)'
;MFGVINTVATLDHLDPPQPPKCITMLYVFAETHFDRGINDWLCKYVYDYIGGDHDKIFKELLATICTFAITTLWLGPCQLVYIWSFFNCFGLNFELWVAKLFSLPPLSTIEGFMGEAMSRRIRGVFNAANFWTIVLYNVLSLNSLEFAKLVANRLIYRGFPLSTLSVLLVTYCGVQLVKERERQQALLEDPEPVKPVDGGKEKAE
;
A
#
# COMPACT_ATOMS: atom_id res chain seq x y z
N MET A 1 5.24 -3.04 -20.68
CA MET A 1 6.34 -2.25 -21.27
C MET A 1 6.00 -0.77 -21.12
N PHE A 2 6.58 -0.04 -20.16
CA PHE A 2 6.12 1.31 -19.79
C PHE A 2 6.98 2.47 -20.31
N GLY A 3 8.14 2.20 -20.93
CA GLY A 3 9.03 3.23 -21.47
C GLY A 3 8.69 3.59 -22.92
N VAL A 4 9.08 2.72 -23.85
CA VAL A 4 8.92 2.95 -25.30
C VAL A 4 7.47 3.22 -25.68
N ILE A 5 6.53 2.41 -25.19
CA ILE A 5 5.10 2.55 -25.52
C ILE A 5 4.52 3.87 -25.01
N ASN A 6 4.92 4.30 -23.81
CA ASN A 6 4.48 5.57 -23.23
C ASN A 6 5.03 6.76 -24.04
N THR A 7 6.30 6.70 -24.45
CA THR A 7 6.89 7.71 -25.34
C THR A 7 6.18 7.78 -26.68
N VAL A 8 5.88 6.64 -27.31
CA VAL A 8 5.13 6.60 -28.58
C VAL A 8 3.71 7.15 -28.41
N ALA A 9 3.00 6.77 -27.35
CA ALA A 9 1.66 7.30 -27.06
C ALA A 9 1.69 8.83 -26.83
N THR A 10 2.70 9.34 -26.12
CA THR A 10 2.87 10.78 -25.91
C THR A 10 3.18 11.52 -27.22
N LEU A 11 3.93 10.88 -28.13
CA LEU A 11 4.17 11.41 -29.49
C LEU A 11 2.87 11.48 -30.31
N ASP A 12 1.95 10.55 -30.11
CA ASP A 12 0.61 10.54 -30.72
C ASP A 12 -0.41 11.44 -29.98
N HIS A 13 0.03 12.28 -29.03
CA HIS A 13 -0.82 13.14 -28.20
C HIS A 13 -1.87 12.39 -27.37
N LEU A 14 -1.60 11.12 -27.03
CA LEU A 14 -2.38 10.37 -26.06
C LEU A 14 -1.77 10.57 -24.67
N ASP A 15 -2.61 10.54 -23.64
CA ASP A 15 -2.18 10.56 -22.24
C ASP A 15 -2.00 9.12 -21.73
N PRO A 16 -0.76 8.61 -21.64
CA PRO A 16 -0.53 7.26 -21.15
C PRO A 16 -0.68 7.17 -19.63
N PRO A 17 -0.99 5.97 -19.10
CA PRO A 17 -1.04 5.75 -17.67
C PRO A 17 0.33 6.03 -17.03
N GLN A 18 0.30 6.49 -15.77
CA GLN A 18 1.49 6.83 -15.00
C GLN A 18 2.48 5.65 -14.89
N PRO A 19 3.80 5.91 -14.73
CA PRO A 19 4.81 4.86 -14.61
C PRO A 19 4.64 4.02 -13.34
N PRO A 20 5.13 2.76 -13.31
CA PRO A 20 5.02 1.91 -12.13
C PRO A 20 5.79 2.49 -10.93
N LYS A 21 5.21 2.39 -9.72
CA LYS A 21 5.94 2.71 -8.48
C LYS A 21 7.03 1.63 -8.26
N CYS A 22 8.19 2.04 -7.77
CA CYS A 22 9.23 1.08 -7.37
C CYS A 22 8.74 0.25 -6.18
N ILE A 23 9.06 -1.05 -6.15
CA ILE A 23 8.72 -1.94 -5.03
C ILE A 23 9.24 -1.42 -3.69
N THR A 24 10.36 -0.69 -3.70
CA THR A 24 10.94 -0.08 -2.48
C THR A 24 10.09 1.08 -1.91
N MET A 25 9.12 1.58 -2.67
CA MET A 25 8.17 2.60 -2.22
C MET A 25 6.81 2.00 -1.80
N LEU A 26 6.59 0.69 -2.00
CA LEU A 26 5.30 0.04 -1.70
C LEU A 26 5.25 -0.43 -0.26
N TYR A 27 4.50 0.27 0.60
CA TYR A 27 4.32 -0.10 2.01
C TYR A 27 2.85 -0.36 2.39
N VAL A 28 1.94 -0.25 1.42
CA VAL A 28 0.50 -0.43 1.51
C VAL A 28 0.07 -1.42 0.44
N PHE A 29 -0.78 -2.40 0.79
CA PHE A 29 -1.26 -3.40 -0.16
C PHE A 29 -2.13 -2.77 -1.26
N ALA A 30 -2.94 -1.77 -0.92
CA ALA A 30 -3.76 -1.04 -1.90
C ALA A 30 -2.96 -0.37 -3.03
N GLU A 31 -1.67 -0.09 -2.81
CA GLU A 31 -0.80 0.51 -3.83
C GLU A 31 -0.06 -0.52 -4.71
N THR A 32 -0.29 -1.81 -4.48
CA THR A 32 0.36 -2.86 -5.26
C THR A 32 -0.31 -3.01 -6.63
N HIS A 33 0.09 -2.16 -7.57
CA HIS A 33 -0.43 -2.18 -8.94
C HIS A 33 0.19 -3.33 -9.73
N PHE A 34 -0.62 -4.37 -9.99
CA PHE A 34 -0.31 -5.39 -10.98
C PHE A 34 -0.56 -4.80 -12.38
N ASP A 35 0.46 -4.21 -13.01
CA ASP A 35 0.35 -3.41 -14.26
C ASP A 35 -0.74 -2.31 -14.17
N ARG A 36 -0.35 -1.04 -14.11
CA ARG A 36 -1.31 0.05 -13.85
C ARG A 36 -2.54 0.01 -14.75
N GLY A 37 -2.38 -0.30 -16.04
CA GLY A 37 -3.49 -0.29 -16.97
C GLY A 37 -4.58 -1.31 -16.63
N ILE A 38 -4.20 -2.56 -16.36
CA ILE A 38 -5.19 -3.59 -16.00
C ILE A 38 -5.72 -3.39 -14.58
N ASN A 39 -4.88 -2.93 -13.66
CA ASN A 39 -5.32 -2.64 -12.30
C ASN A 39 -6.40 -1.55 -12.28
N ASP A 40 -6.21 -0.47 -13.04
CA ASP A 40 -7.20 0.61 -13.13
C ASP A 40 -8.51 0.13 -13.77
N TRP A 41 -8.43 -0.73 -14.79
CA TRP A 41 -9.60 -1.37 -15.38
C TRP A 41 -10.33 -2.27 -14.38
N LEU A 42 -9.61 -3.09 -13.63
CA LEU A 42 -10.17 -3.97 -12.60
C LEU A 42 -10.84 -3.16 -11.47
N CYS A 43 -10.17 -2.11 -10.99
CA CYS A 43 -10.73 -1.21 -10.00
C CYS A 43 -12.06 -0.63 -10.47
N LYS A 44 -12.07 -0.04 -11.68
CA LYS A 44 -13.25 0.63 -12.23
C LYS A 44 -14.41 -0.30 -12.55
N TYR A 45 -14.14 -1.44 -13.19
CA TYR A 45 -15.21 -2.28 -13.77
C TYR A 45 -15.56 -3.50 -12.93
N VAL A 46 -14.72 -3.89 -11.97
CA VAL A 46 -14.96 -5.05 -11.11
C VAL A 46 -15.11 -4.62 -9.67
N TYR A 47 -14.07 -4.02 -9.10
CA TYR A 47 -14.04 -3.69 -7.68
C TYR A 47 -15.10 -2.66 -7.30
N ASP A 48 -15.14 -1.51 -7.97
CA ASP A 48 -16.10 -0.44 -7.69
C ASP A 48 -17.53 -0.83 -8.10
N TYR A 49 -17.67 -1.56 -9.21
CA TYR A 49 -18.97 -2.02 -9.67
C TYR A 49 -19.64 -3.00 -8.67
N ILE A 50 -18.87 -3.91 -8.07
CA ILE A 50 -19.39 -4.89 -7.10
C ILE A 50 -19.46 -4.28 -5.69
N GLY A 51 -18.46 -3.49 -5.31
CA GLY A 51 -18.35 -2.85 -3.99
C GLY A 51 -19.40 -1.76 -3.76
N GLY A 52 -19.75 -1.01 -4.81
CA GLY A 52 -20.66 0.13 -4.72
C GLY A 52 -20.13 1.18 -3.75
N ASP A 53 -20.87 1.43 -2.67
CA ASP A 53 -20.53 2.44 -1.66
C ASP A 53 -19.38 2.04 -0.71
N HIS A 54 -18.82 0.82 -0.82
CA HIS A 54 -17.70 0.30 0.00
C HIS A 54 -17.89 0.32 1.53
N ASP A 55 -19.11 0.58 2.01
CA ASP A 55 -19.44 0.57 3.45
C ASP A 55 -19.43 -0.83 4.06
N LYS A 56 -19.91 -1.82 3.30
CA LYS A 56 -20.16 -3.18 3.80
C LYS A 56 -18.93 -4.05 3.60
N ILE A 57 -18.34 -4.53 4.71
CA ILE A 57 -17.18 -5.44 4.72
C ILE A 57 -17.39 -6.65 3.79
N PHE A 58 -18.59 -7.23 3.78
CA PHE A 58 -18.87 -8.39 2.94
C PHE A 58 -18.88 -8.05 1.43
N LYS A 59 -19.41 -6.88 1.05
CA LYS A 59 -19.40 -6.44 -0.36
C LYS A 59 -17.99 -6.17 -0.84
N GLU A 60 -17.19 -5.53 0.01
CA GLU A 60 -15.78 -5.24 -0.27
C GLU A 60 -14.94 -6.51 -0.38
N LEU A 61 -15.17 -7.49 0.50
CA LEU A 61 -14.55 -8.81 0.40
C LEU A 61 -14.94 -9.51 -0.91
N LEU A 62 -16.21 -9.47 -1.29
CA LEU A 62 -16.66 -10.05 -2.56
C LEU A 62 -16.00 -9.34 -3.75
N ALA A 63 -15.93 -8.00 -3.73
CA ALA A 63 -15.32 -7.20 -4.77
C ALA A 63 -13.82 -7.51 -4.93
N THR A 64 -13.07 -7.60 -3.83
CA THR A 64 -11.65 -7.98 -3.87
C THR A 64 -11.45 -9.42 -4.36
N ILE A 65 -12.25 -10.39 -3.90
CA ILE A 65 -12.17 -11.78 -4.38
C ILE A 65 -12.44 -11.86 -5.89
N CYS A 66 -13.50 -11.21 -6.38
CA CYS A 66 -13.83 -11.18 -7.81
C CYS A 66 -12.70 -10.54 -8.63
N THR A 67 -12.12 -9.44 -8.11
CA THR A 67 -10.99 -8.76 -8.75
C THR A 67 -9.80 -9.70 -8.90
N PHE A 68 -9.35 -10.32 -7.80
CA PHE A 68 -8.22 -11.26 -7.83
C PHE A 68 -8.50 -12.55 -8.61
N ALA A 69 -9.76 -13.00 -8.67
CA ALA A 69 -10.15 -14.12 -9.51
C ALA A 69 -9.95 -13.81 -11.01
N ILE A 70 -10.39 -12.63 -11.46
CA ILE A 70 -10.18 -12.19 -12.85
C ILE A 70 -8.69 -11.98 -13.13
N THR A 71 -7.94 -11.37 -12.20
CA THR A 71 -6.48 -11.22 -12.32
C THR A 71 -5.78 -12.58 -12.47
N THR A 72 -6.21 -13.58 -11.71
CA THR A 72 -5.66 -14.95 -11.79
C THR A 72 -5.92 -15.61 -13.14
N LEU A 73 -7.14 -15.44 -13.67
CA LEU A 73 -7.50 -15.94 -15.00
C LEU A 73 -6.68 -15.24 -16.08
N TRP A 74 -6.49 -13.92 -15.96
CA TRP A 74 -5.70 -13.12 -16.89
C TRP A 74 -4.22 -13.51 -16.91
N LEU A 75 -3.63 -13.72 -15.73
CA LEU A 75 -2.22 -14.07 -15.56
C LEU A 75 -1.86 -15.48 -16.07
N GLY A 76 -2.85 -16.33 -16.25
CA GLY A 76 -2.65 -17.75 -16.51
C GLY A 76 -2.74 -18.54 -15.20
N PRO A 77 -3.74 -19.42 -15.06
CA PRO A 77 -3.95 -20.18 -13.82
C PRO A 77 -2.83 -21.20 -13.61
N CYS A 78 -1.89 -20.88 -12.74
CA CYS A 78 -0.85 -21.79 -12.28
C CYS A 78 -0.72 -21.74 -10.76
N GLN A 79 -0.09 -22.76 -10.17
CA GLN A 79 0.02 -22.88 -8.71
C GLN A 79 0.66 -21.65 -8.05
N LEU A 80 1.67 -21.06 -8.69
CA LEU A 80 2.32 -19.84 -8.20
C LEU A 80 1.36 -18.65 -8.20
N VAL A 81 0.59 -18.46 -9.28
CA VAL A 81 -0.39 -17.37 -9.39
C VAL A 81 -1.52 -17.56 -8.38
N TYR A 82 -2.01 -18.78 -8.15
CA TYR A 82 -3.02 -19.03 -7.13
C TYR A 82 -2.57 -18.64 -5.72
N ILE A 83 -1.35 -19.04 -5.35
CA ILE A 83 -0.78 -18.71 -4.04
C ILE A 83 -0.57 -17.19 -3.94
N TRP A 84 0.00 -16.57 -4.98
CA TRP A 84 0.20 -15.13 -5.05
C TRP A 84 -1.13 -14.35 -4.93
N SER A 85 -2.15 -14.71 -5.70
CA SER A 85 -3.46 -14.04 -5.67
C SER A 85 -4.14 -14.19 -4.33
N PHE A 86 -4.10 -15.38 -3.72
CA PHE A 86 -4.68 -15.60 -2.39
C PHE A 86 -4.04 -14.68 -1.35
N PHE A 87 -2.71 -14.64 -1.31
CA PHE A 87 -1.98 -13.87 -0.32
C PHE A 87 -2.10 -12.35 -0.52
N ASN A 88 -2.12 -11.86 -1.76
CA ASN A 88 -2.36 -10.44 -2.03
C ASN A 88 -3.80 -10.05 -1.71
N CYS A 89 -4.78 -10.88 -2.05
CA CYS A 89 -6.18 -10.67 -1.70
C CYS A 89 -6.36 -10.63 -0.18
N PHE A 90 -5.76 -11.57 0.54
CA PHE A 90 -5.80 -11.61 2.00
C PHE A 90 -5.11 -10.39 2.61
N GLY A 91 -3.92 -10.02 2.12
CA GLY A 91 -3.16 -8.85 2.59
C GLY A 91 -3.95 -7.55 2.44
N LEU A 92 -4.59 -7.35 1.28
CA LEU A 92 -5.43 -6.19 1.02
C LEU A 92 -6.65 -6.14 1.96
N ASN A 93 -7.39 -7.24 2.08
CA ASN A 93 -8.55 -7.29 2.98
C ASN A 93 -8.14 -7.08 4.44
N PHE A 94 -7.04 -7.69 4.87
CA PHE A 94 -6.52 -7.51 6.22
C PHE A 94 -6.16 -6.04 6.49
N GLU A 95 -5.50 -5.37 5.55
CA GLU A 95 -5.19 -3.94 5.64
C GLU A 95 -6.46 -3.09 5.78
N LEU A 96 -7.48 -3.36 4.95
CA LEU A 96 -8.78 -2.68 5.00
C LEU A 96 -9.51 -2.92 6.33
N TRP A 97 -9.50 -4.16 6.83
CA TRP A 97 -10.13 -4.49 8.11
C TRP A 97 -9.41 -3.87 9.29
N VAL A 98 -8.07 -3.83 9.28
CA VAL A 98 -7.28 -3.15 10.30
C VAL A 98 -7.56 -1.65 10.26
N ALA A 99 -7.64 -1.03 9.09
CA ALA A 99 -8.01 0.37 8.95
C ALA A 99 -9.42 0.65 9.51
N LYS A 100 -10.40 -0.20 9.18
CA LYS A 100 -11.76 -0.13 9.76
C LYS A 100 -11.74 -0.32 11.27
N LEU A 101 -10.95 -1.24 11.80
CA LEU A 101 -10.80 -1.46 13.24
C LEU A 101 -10.26 -0.21 13.96
N PHE A 102 -9.27 0.46 13.40
CA PHE A 102 -8.74 1.72 13.96
C PHE A 102 -9.74 2.87 13.89
N SER A 103 -10.69 2.85 12.95
CA SER A 103 -11.76 3.86 12.87
C SER A 103 -12.85 3.69 13.93
N LEU A 104 -12.97 2.51 14.56
CA LEU A 104 -14.00 2.22 15.55
C LEU A 104 -13.60 2.69 16.97
N PRO A 105 -14.54 3.19 17.78
CA PRO A 105 -14.31 3.43 19.21
C PRO A 105 -14.06 2.10 19.94
N PRO A 106 -13.10 2.01 20.90
CA PRO A 106 -12.36 3.10 21.53
C PRO A 106 -11.03 3.48 20.85
N LEU A 107 -10.60 2.75 19.81
CA LEU A 107 -9.30 2.95 19.19
C LEU A 107 -9.19 4.31 18.51
N SER A 108 -10.25 4.75 17.83
CA SER A 108 -10.30 6.10 17.23
C SER A 108 -10.20 7.21 18.27
N THR A 109 -10.72 6.99 19.48
CA THR A 109 -10.62 7.94 20.60
C THR A 109 -9.20 7.99 21.16
N ILE A 110 -8.55 6.83 21.33
CA ILE A 110 -7.14 6.74 21.73
C ILE A 110 -6.23 7.39 20.69
N GLU A 111 -6.52 7.19 19.40
CA GLU A 111 -5.79 7.84 18.31
C GLU A 111 -5.99 9.36 18.34
N GLY A 112 -7.17 9.87 18.68
CA GLY A 112 -7.41 11.31 18.87
C GLY A 112 -6.64 11.92 20.05
N PHE A 113 -6.34 11.13 21.09
CA PHE A 113 -5.44 11.57 22.18
C PHE A 113 -3.96 11.52 21.79
N MET A 114 -3.62 10.80 20.73
CA MET A 114 -2.27 10.65 20.23
C MET A 114 -1.97 11.72 19.19
N GLY A 115 -0.87 12.46 19.34
CA GLY A 115 -0.48 13.45 18.31
C GLY A 115 -0.27 12.77 16.94
N GLU A 116 -0.60 13.47 15.86
CA GLU A 116 -0.51 12.96 14.47
C GLU A 116 0.85 12.34 14.15
N ALA A 117 1.93 12.95 14.65
CA ALA A 117 3.29 12.45 14.49
C ALA A 117 3.51 11.06 15.12
N MET A 118 2.89 10.78 16.28
CA MET A 118 3.01 9.49 16.95
C MET A 118 2.12 8.43 16.27
N SER A 119 0.90 8.77 15.83
CA SER A 119 0.08 7.87 15.03
C SER A 119 0.82 7.44 13.75
N ARG A 120 1.44 8.40 13.03
CA ARG A 120 2.25 8.11 11.83
C ARG A 120 3.40 7.13 12.10
N ARG A 121 4.07 7.26 13.26
CA ARG A 121 5.16 6.39 13.70
C ARG A 121 4.66 4.96 13.93
N ILE A 122 3.57 4.81 14.69
CA ILE A 122 2.96 3.51 14.97
C ILE A 122 2.51 2.83 13.67
N ARG A 123 1.77 3.55 12.81
CA ARG A 123 1.38 3.05 11.48
C ARG A 123 2.59 2.67 10.64
N GLY A 124 3.71 3.38 10.76
CA GLY A 124 4.97 3.05 10.08
C GLY A 124 5.54 1.68 10.46
N VAL A 125 5.33 1.21 11.70
CA VAL A 125 5.75 -0.13 12.13
C VAL A 125 4.94 -1.21 11.41
N PHE A 126 3.62 -1.06 11.37
CA PHE A 126 2.74 -1.97 10.63
C PHE A 126 3.05 -1.95 9.13
N ASN A 127 3.27 -0.76 8.57
CA ASN A 127 3.63 -0.59 7.17
C ASN A 127 4.98 -1.24 6.82
N ALA A 128 5.95 -1.28 7.75
CA ALA A 128 7.20 -2.01 7.56
C ALA A 128 6.98 -3.54 7.50
N ALA A 129 6.04 -4.06 8.29
CA ALA A 129 5.64 -5.47 8.18
C ALA A 129 4.89 -5.76 6.86
N ASN A 130 3.99 -4.85 6.44
CA ASN A 130 3.30 -4.95 5.15
C ASN A 130 4.29 -4.93 3.99
N PHE A 131 5.29 -4.04 4.03
CA PHE A 131 6.37 -3.97 3.04
C PHE A 131 7.06 -5.33 2.85
N TRP A 132 7.48 -5.99 3.93
CA TRP A 132 8.13 -7.31 3.83
C TRP A 132 7.20 -8.38 3.28
N THR A 133 5.92 -8.30 3.61
CA THR A 133 4.90 -9.22 3.12
C THR A 133 4.71 -9.03 1.61
N ILE A 134 4.61 -7.79 1.13
CA ILE A 134 4.57 -7.43 -0.29
C ILE A 134 5.82 -7.93 -1.02
N VAL A 135 7.02 -7.71 -0.45
CA VAL A 135 8.28 -8.19 -1.02
C VAL A 135 8.28 -9.71 -1.17
N LEU A 136 7.87 -10.46 -0.13
CA LEU A 136 7.83 -11.92 -0.18
C LEU A 136 6.89 -12.44 -1.27
N TYR A 137 5.72 -11.81 -1.46
CA TYR A 137 4.77 -12.21 -2.49
C TYR A 137 5.26 -11.86 -3.89
N ASN A 138 5.91 -10.71 -4.07
CA ASN A 138 6.53 -10.36 -5.36
C ASN A 138 7.70 -11.29 -5.69
N VAL A 139 8.52 -11.65 -4.70
CA VAL A 139 9.60 -12.64 -4.86
C VAL A 139 9.05 -14.01 -5.26
N LEU A 140 7.93 -14.43 -4.66
CA LEU A 140 7.23 -15.65 -5.05
C LEU A 140 6.79 -15.63 -6.51
N SER A 141 6.23 -14.52 -6.98
CA SER A 141 5.73 -14.36 -8.36
C SER A 141 6.85 -14.27 -9.40
N LEU A 142 7.95 -13.56 -9.09
CA LEU A 142 9.03 -13.30 -10.05
C LEU A 142 10.08 -14.43 -10.14
N ASN A 143 10.16 -15.29 -9.12
CA ASN A 143 11.23 -16.28 -9.03
C ASN A 143 10.68 -17.69 -8.85
N SER A 144 10.53 -18.14 -7.60
CA SER A 144 10.03 -19.47 -7.30
C SER A 144 9.55 -19.56 -5.85
N LEU A 145 8.68 -20.54 -5.61
CA LEU A 145 8.16 -20.85 -4.29
C LEU A 145 9.26 -21.33 -3.33
N GLU A 146 10.25 -22.08 -3.82
CA GLU A 146 11.38 -22.52 -3.02
C GLU A 146 12.28 -21.36 -2.59
N PHE A 147 12.50 -20.39 -3.48
CA PHE A 147 13.25 -19.18 -3.13
C PHE A 147 12.50 -18.33 -2.10
N ALA A 148 11.18 -18.14 -2.27
CA ALA A 148 10.36 -17.41 -1.30
C ALA A 148 10.37 -18.07 0.09
N LYS A 149 10.26 -19.41 0.15
CA LYS A 149 10.38 -20.18 1.40
C LYS A 149 11.75 -20.01 2.04
N LEU A 150 12.83 -20.04 1.26
CA LEU A 150 14.19 -19.84 1.76
C LEU A 150 14.34 -18.47 2.41
N VAL A 151 13.87 -17.42 1.74
CA VAL A 151 13.90 -16.04 2.26
C VAL A 151 13.07 -15.94 3.54
N ALA A 152 11.84 -16.45 3.55
CA ALA A 152 10.97 -16.44 4.73
C ALA A 152 11.59 -17.21 5.90
N ASN A 153 12.15 -18.40 5.66
CA ASN A 153 12.81 -19.21 6.69
C ASN A 153 14.02 -18.50 7.30
N ARG A 154 14.84 -17.85 6.46
CA ARG A 154 16.00 -17.09 6.93
C ARG A 154 15.60 -15.86 7.73
N LEU A 155 14.57 -15.13 7.29
CA LEU A 155 14.16 -13.87 7.89
C LEU A 155 13.33 -14.06 9.17
N ILE A 156 12.47 -15.06 9.23
CA ILE A 156 11.52 -15.27 10.34
C ILE A 156 12.05 -16.25 11.38
N TYR A 157 12.68 -17.35 10.97
CA TYR A 157 13.04 -18.44 11.90
C TYR A 157 14.53 -18.47 12.21
N ARG A 158 15.40 -18.59 11.19
CA ARG A 158 16.85 -18.76 11.43
C ARG A 158 17.56 -17.47 11.87
N GLY A 159 17.09 -16.33 11.41
CA GLY A 159 17.68 -15.02 11.70
C GLY A 159 17.12 -14.35 12.97
N PHE A 160 16.10 -14.93 13.61
CA PHE A 160 15.47 -14.34 14.77
C PHE A 160 16.37 -14.45 16.01
N PRO A 161 16.51 -13.39 16.84
CA PRO A 161 15.85 -12.08 16.72
C PRO A 161 16.68 -11.01 16.00
N LEU A 162 18.01 -11.12 15.99
CA LEU A 162 18.91 -10.04 15.56
C LEU A 162 18.73 -9.63 14.10
N SER A 163 18.68 -10.62 13.18
CA SER A 163 18.52 -10.34 11.76
C SER A 163 17.11 -9.85 11.43
N THR A 164 16.09 -10.37 12.10
CA THR A 164 14.69 -9.97 11.86
C THR A 164 14.47 -8.54 12.33
N LEU A 165 14.94 -8.19 13.53
CA LEU A 165 14.80 -6.86 14.10
C LEU A 165 15.63 -5.81 13.34
N SER A 166 16.86 -6.15 12.93
CA SER A 166 17.69 -5.22 12.15
C SER A 166 17.05 -4.90 10.80
N VAL A 167 16.52 -5.93 10.12
CA VAL A 167 15.83 -5.77 8.85
C VAL A 167 14.55 -4.95 9.01
N LEU A 168 13.72 -5.24 10.02
CA LEU A 168 12.52 -4.46 10.32
C LEU A 168 12.84 -3.00 10.64
N LEU A 169 13.91 -2.74 11.41
CA LEU A 169 14.35 -1.38 11.73
C LEU A 169 14.77 -0.61 10.47
N VAL A 170 15.58 -1.22 9.62
CA VAL A 170 16.02 -0.59 8.36
C VAL A 170 14.80 -0.30 7.47
N THR A 171 13.88 -1.25 7.33
CA THR A 171 12.67 -1.02 6.54
C THR A 171 11.72 -0.02 7.17
N TYR A 172 11.63 0.03 8.49
CA TYR A 172 10.87 1.06 9.19
C TYR A 172 11.41 2.46 8.86
N CYS A 173 12.73 2.65 8.94
CA CYS A 173 13.35 3.92 8.53
C CYS A 173 13.06 4.25 7.07
N GLY A 174 13.18 3.27 6.16
CA GLY A 174 12.85 3.45 4.74
C GLY A 174 11.39 3.87 4.52
N VAL A 175 10.44 3.17 5.16
CA VAL A 175 9.01 3.50 5.09
C VAL A 175 8.73 4.89 5.67
N GLN A 176 9.38 5.27 6.77
CA GLN A 176 9.23 6.63 7.31
C GLN A 176 9.71 7.71 6.34
N LEU A 177 10.82 7.47 5.63
CA LEU A 177 11.31 8.39 4.60
C LEU A 177 10.33 8.50 3.43
N VAL A 178 9.77 7.39 2.97
CA VAL A 178 8.75 7.39 1.90
C VAL A 178 7.50 8.17 2.34
N LYS A 179 6.98 7.88 3.54
CA LYS A 179 5.80 8.58 4.10
C LYS A 179 6.03 10.08 4.28
N GLU A 180 7.24 10.49 4.67
CA GLU A 180 7.57 11.91 4.79
C GLU A 180 7.69 12.57 3.42
N ARG A 181 8.29 11.90 2.44
CA ARG A 181 8.34 12.39 1.06
C ARG A 181 6.94 12.61 0.48
N GLU A 182 6.04 11.63 0.64
CA GLU A 182 4.66 11.74 0.16
C GLU A 182 3.91 12.88 0.85
N ARG A 183 4.15 13.08 2.16
CA ARG A 183 3.61 14.25 2.89
C ARG A 183 4.10 15.56 2.31
N GLN A 184 5.40 15.70 2.04
CA GLN A 184 5.95 16.92 1.46
C GLN A 184 5.38 17.18 0.06
N GLN A 185 5.19 16.14 -0.76
CA GLN A 185 4.56 16.26 -2.07
C GLN A 185 3.09 16.73 -1.96
N ALA A 186 2.31 16.13 -1.05
CA ALA A 186 0.94 16.55 -0.81
C ALA A 186 0.84 18.03 -0.38
N LEU A 187 1.76 18.50 0.47
CA LEU A 187 1.80 19.92 0.89
C LEU A 187 2.19 20.89 -0.23
N LEU A 188 2.93 20.43 -1.24
CA LEU A 188 3.30 21.24 -2.42
C LEU A 188 2.15 21.32 -3.43
N GLU A 189 1.38 20.24 -3.56
CA GLU A 189 0.25 20.15 -4.48
C GLU A 189 -1.00 20.87 -3.95
N ASP A 190 -1.17 20.94 -2.63
CA ASP A 190 -2.29 21.63 -1.98
C ASP A 190 -1.76 22.63 -0.93
N PRO A 191 -1.30 23.83 -1.34
CA PRO A 191 -0.88 24.86 -0.39
C PRO A 191 -2.12 25.34 0.37
N GLU A 192 -2.33 24.84 1.59
CA GLU A 192 -3.30 25.43 2.52
C GLU A 192 -3.10 26.96 2.54
N PRO A 193 -4.16 27.78 2.45
CA PRO A 193 -4.03 29.21 2.63
C PRO A 193 -3.44 29.46 4.01
N VAL A 194 -2.26 30.08 4.03
CA VAL A 194 -1.54 30.49 5.23
C VAL A 194 -2.54 31.16 6.19
N LYS A 195 -2.94 30.46 7.25
CA LYS A 195 -3.62 31.13 8.37
C LYS A 195 -2.59 32.09 8.95
N PRO A 196 -2.85 33.41 8.96
CA PRO A 196 -1.92 34.33 9.57
C PRO A 196 -1.80 33.98 11.05
N VAL A 197 -0.60 33.56 11.43
CA VAL A 197 -0.16 33.53 12.82
C VAL A 197 0.12 34.98 13.19
N ASP A 198 -0.90 35.73 13.57
CA ASP A 198 -0.69 36.94 14.36
C ASP A 198 -0.71 36.56 15.83
N GLY A 199 0.46 36.17 16.31
CA GLY A 199 0.80 36.27 17.71
C GLY A 199 1.26 37.69 17.99
N GLY A 200 0.50 38.45 18.78
CA GLY A 200 0.90 39.79 19.19
C GLY A 200 0.00 40.35 20.26
N LYS A 201 0.38 40.14 21.53
CA LYS A 201 -0.12 40.94 22.64
C LYS A 201 0.17 42.42 22.36
N GLU A 202 -0.84 43.27 22.46
CA GLU A 202 -0.63 44.66 22.86
C GLU A 202 -1.62 45.03 23.97
N LYS A 203 -1.06 45.58 25.05
CA LYS A 203 -1.75 46.11 26.22
C LYS A 203 -2.17 47.56 25.95
N ALA A 204 -3.11 48.05 26.76
CA ALA A 204 -3.56 49.44 26.95
C ALA A 204 -4.42 49.96 25.78
N GLU A 205 -5.57 50.59 26.01
CA GLU A 205 -5.97 51.52 27.08
C GLU A 205 -7.47 51.36 27.39
#